data_AF-A0A9R1MNT0-F1
#
_entry.id   AF-A0A9R1MNT0-F1
#
_cell.length_a   1.000
_cell.length_b   1.000
_cell.length_c   1.000
_cell.angle_alpha   90.00
_cell.angle_beta   90.00
_cell.angle_gamma   90.00
#
_symmetry.space_group_name_H-M   'P 1'
#
loop_
_entity.id
_entity.type
_entity.pdbx_description
1 polymer ?
#
loop_
_entity_poly.entity_id
_entity_poly.type
_entity_poly.pdbx_seq_one_letter_code
_entity_poly.pdbx_strand_id
1 'polypeptide(L)'
;MEEMAAMGGWAVIGEMLVAMMPEAVPPLKAVLKDTGVDANDDMMMIGAVKPPKEHAFVAAHQFRWLLSQVNYPKLGGLCWLVIPCALTALDHWSPDVKEQGMISFMHIAKNVKVTELSLYEDAILDACCHNIPADDELWYRVVEFSIGSRYDRVLSEMLGHLERQPLNKERRVAWLTLIGPVFDSMGLFLLAHFRLLFSLFFQWMHADDDRTVLLVLERIHTVIKLTWIRKSPYTSRLVDELVLLYKESATRKSREMMRNHIMEILMLLQK
;
A
#
# COMPACT_ATOMS: atom_id res chain seq x y z
N MET A 1 -29.28 2.10 -25.44
CA MET A 1 -28.39 2.20 -24.26
C MET A 1 -28.26 3.65 -23.77
N GLU A 2 -28.40 4.65 -24.65
CA GLU A 2 -28.44 6.08 -24.26
C GLU A 2 -29.75 6.55 -23.62
N GLU A 3 -30.86 5.82 -23.76
CA GLU A 3 -32.17 6.27 -23.27
C GLU A 3 -32.39 6.09 -21.76
N MET A 4 -31.65 5.17 -21.12
CA MET A 4 -31.67 4.98 -19.66
C MET A 4 -30.86 6.05 -18.90
N ALA A 5 -30.03 6.81 -19.61
CA ALA A 5 -29.22 7.87 -19.01
C ALA A 5 -30.01 9.17 -18.77
N ALA A 6 -31.14 9.36 -19.47
CA ALA A 6 -31.91 10.61 -19.44
C ALA A 6 -32.95 10.70 -18.31
N MET A 7 -33.24 9.60 -17.59
CA MET A 7 -34.27 9.56 -16.56
C MET A 7 -33.77 8.93 -15.25
N GLY A 8 -32.83 9.55 -14.54
CA GLY A 8 -32.55 9.26 -13.12
C GLY A 8 -32.18 7.82 -12.73
N GLY A 9 -32.10 6.86 -13.66
CA GLY A 9 -32.04 5.42 -13.40
C GLY A 9 -30.77 4.99 -12.69
N TRP A 10 -29.64 5.62 -13.02
CA TRP A 10 -28.36 5.35 -12.35
C TRP A 10 -28.33 5.83 -10.89
N ALA A 11 -29.02 6.93 -10.58
CA ALA A 11 -29.13 7.42 -9.21
C ALA A 11 -30.01 6.48 -8.36
N VAL A 12 -31.11 5.98 -8.94
CA VAL A 12 -32.02 5.01 -8.31
C VAL A 12 -31.31 3.67 -8.05
N ILE A 13 -30.50 3.18 -9.00
CA ILE A 13 -29.70 1.96 -8.81
C ILE A 13 -28.69 2.14 -7.68
N GLY A 14 -27.99 3.27 -7.62
CA GLY A 14 -27.04 3.56 -6.54
C GLY A 14 -27.71 3.63 -5.16
N GLU A 15 -28.93 4.16 -5.06
CA GLU A 15 -29.70 4.20 -3.82
C GLU A 15 -30.22 2.84 -3.39
N MET A 16 -30.69 2.06 -4.37
CA MET A 16 -31.11 0.69 -4.13
C MET A 16 -29.93 -0.16 -3.61
N LEU A 17 -28.74 -0.02 -4.21
CA LEU A 17 -27.55 -0.76 -3.76
C LEU A 17 -27.14 -0.36 -2.34
N VAL A 18 -27.13 0.93 -2.02
CA VAL A 18 -26.87 1.41 -0.65
C VAL A 18 -27.89 0.83 0.34
N ALA A 19 -29.18 0.80 -0.03
CA ALA A 19 -30.24 0.24 0.80
C ALA A 19 -30.12 -1.28 1.00
N MET A 20 -29.56 -2.00 0.03
CA MET A 20 -29.34 -3.45 0.11
C MET A 20 -28.09 -3.84 0.90
N MET A 21 -27.09 -2.96 1.03
CA MET A 21 -25.82 -3.30 1.69
C MET A 21 -26.00 -3.83 3.12
N PRO A 22 -26.84 -3.26 3.99
CA PRO A 22 -27.08 -3.80 5.34
C PRO A 22 -27.57 -5.24 5.37
N GLU A 23 -28.24 -5.72 4.32
CA GLU A 23 -28.68 -7.11 4.20
C GLU A 23 -27.63 -7.99 3.53
N ALA A 24 -26.91 -7.46 2.55
CA ALA A 24 -25.96 -8.22 1.73
C ALA A 24 -24.57 -8.41 2.37
N VAL A 25 -24.04 -7.40 3.07
CA VAL A 25 -22.68 -7.44 3.62
C VAL A 25 -22.53 -8.37 4.83
N PRO A 26 -23.47 -8.43 5.82
CA PRO A 26 -23.29 -9.29 6.98
C PRO A 26 -23.16 -10.79 6.65
N PRO A 27 -23.95 -11.38 5.71
CA PRO A 27 -23.74 -12.75 5.27
C PRO A 27 -22.36 -12.99 4.67
N LEU A 28 -21.85 -12.07 3.85
CA LEU A 28 -20.52 -12.18 3.25
C LEU A 28 -19.43 -12.16 4.33
N LYS A 29 -19.55 -11.24 5.29
CA LYS A 29 -18.65 -11.18 6.44
C LYS A 29 -18.69 -12.47 7.26
N ALA A 30 -19.86 -13.06 7.47
CA ALA A 30 -20.00 -14.32 8.19
C ALA A 30 -19.25 -15.45 7.49
N VAL A 31 -19.40 -15.58 6.16
CA VAL A 31 -18.64 -16.56 5.37
C VAL A 31 -17.14 -16.36 5.55
N LEU A 32 -16.64 -15.13 5.38
CA LEU A 32 -15.22 -14.82 5.54
C LEU A 32 -14.70 -15.16 6.94
N LYS A 33 -15.49 -14.87 7.97
CA LYS A 33 -15.13 -15.17 9.36
C LYS A 33 -15.08 -16.69 9.61
N ASP A 34 -16.08 -17.42 9.14
CA ASP A 34 -16.21 -18.86 9.39
C ASP A 34 -15.15 -19.68 8.64
N THR A 35 -14.69 -19.19 7.48
CA THR A 35 -13.60 -19.81 6.70
C THR A 35 -12.21 -19.34 7.12
N GLY A 36 -12.12 -18.23 7.85
CA GLY A 36 -10.87 -17.59 8.25
C GLY A 36 -10.16 -18.25 9.43
N VAL A 37 -10.84 -19.11 10.20
CA VAL A 37 -10.23 -19.85 11.32
C VAL A 37 -9.34 -20.96 10.76
N ASP A 38 -8.04 -20.88 11.05
CA ASP A 38 -7.05 -21.87 10.64
C ASP A 38 -7.47 -23.29 11.07
N ALA A 39 -7.12 -24.29 10.28
CA ALA A 39 -7.44 -25.69 10.59
C ALA A 39 -6.69 -26.21 11.82
N ASN A 40 -5.67 -25.48 12.28
CA ASN A 40 -4.78 -25.85 13.38
C ASN A 40 -5.22 -25.32 14.76
N ASP A 41 -6.36 -24.62 14.83
CA ASP A 41 -6.92 -24.20 16.11
C ASP A 41 -7.70 -25.39 16.69
N ASP A 42 -6.97 -26.30 17.35
CA ASP A 42 -7.41 -27.57 17.95
C ASP A 42 -8.51 -27.41 19.05
N MET A 43 -9.06 -26.21 19.21
CA MET A 43 -9.95 -25.82 20.30
C MET A 43 -11.32 -25.29 19.81
N MET A 44 -11.89 -25.80 18.71
CA MET A 44 -13.32 -25.54 18.41
C MET A 44 -14.11 -26.76 17.91
N MET A 45 -14.94 -27.25 18.83
CA MET A 45 -16.28 -27.84 18.68
C MET A 45 -16.52 -28.79 17.49
N ILE A 46 -16.50 -30.08 17.83
CA ILE A 46 -17.06 -31.21 17.08
C ILE A 46 -18.50 -30.86 16.63
N GLY A 47 -18.68 -30.47 15.37
CA GLY A 47 -20.03 -30.35 14.77
C GLY A 47 -20.25 -29.24 13.73
N ALA A 48 -19.38 -28.24 13.59
CA ALA A 48 -19.53 -27.21 12.57
C ALA A 48 -18.90 -27.64 11.23
N VAL A 49 -19.71 -27.82 10.18
CA VAL A 49 -19.20 -28.03 8.82
C VAL A 49 -18.63 -26.69 8.33
N LYS A 50 -17.30 -26.58 8.27
CA LYS A 50 -16.64 -25.40 7.69
C LYS A 50 -17.08 -25.24 6.23
N PRO A 51 -17.46 -24.03 5.77
CA PRO A 51 -17.73 -23.81 4.37
C PRO A 51 -16.49 -24.14 3.54
N PRO A 52 -16.64 -24.70 2.32
CA PRO A 52 -15.55 -24.82 1.36
C PRO A 52 -14.76 -23.52 1.21
N LYS A 53 -13.44 -23.62 1.08
CA LYS A 53 -12.53 -22.46 1.00
C LYS A 53 -12.86 -21.54 -0.17
N GLU A 54 -13.44 -22.11 -1.23
CA GLU A 54 -13.94 -21.43 -2.43
C GLU A 54 -15.05 -20.41 -2.10
N HIS A 55 -15.83 -20.62 -1.04
CA HIS A 55 -16.84 -19.67 -0.61
C HIS A 55 -16.23 -18.37 -0.07
N ALA A 56 -15.06 -18.44 0.57
CA ALA A 56 -14.36 -17.25 1.03
C ALA A 56 -13.94 -16.36 -0.15
N PHE A 57 -13.43 -16.99 -1.22
CA PHE A 57 -13.05 -16.31 -2.45
C PHE A 57 -14.26 -15.61 -3.09
N VAL A 58 -15.37 -16.34 -3.28
CA VAL A 58 -16.60 -15.78 -3.83
C VAL A 58 -17.12 -14.64 -2.96
N ALA A 59 -17.15 -14.82 -1.63
CA ALA A 59 -17.64 -13.80 -0.71
C ALA A 59 -16.79 -12.52 -0.74
N ALA A 60 -15.46 -12.65 -0.79
CA ALA A 60 -14.55 -11.50 -0.88
C ALA A 60 -14.73 -10.74 -2.20
N HIS A 61 -14.87 -11.45 -3.32
CA HIS A 61 -15.14 -10.86 -4.63
C HIS A 61 -16.51 -10.18 -4.69
N GLN A 62 -17.56 -10.81 -4.15
CA GLN A 62 -18.90 -10.21 -4.08
C GLN A 62 -18.89 -8.96 -3.20
N PHE A 63 -18.21 -9.01 -2.06
CA PHE A 63 -18.06 -7.85 -1.18
C PHE A 63 -17.36 -6.69 -1.90
N ARG A 64 -16.20 -6.95 -2.51
CA ARG A 64 -15.49 -5.94 -3.31
C ARG A 64 -16.38 -5.37 -4.41
N TRP A 65 -17.11 -6.22 -5.14
CA TRP A 65 -17.97 -5.79 -6.22
C TRP A 65 -19.09 -4.87 -5.72
N LEU A 66 -19.81 -5.27 -4.66
CA LEU A 66 -20.87 -4.45 -4.04
C LEU A 66 -20.33 -3.10 -3.60
N LEU A 67 -19.20 -3.11 -2.91
CA LEU A 67 -18.53 -1.91 -2.42
C LEU A 67 -18.14 -0.97 -3.57
N SER A 68 -17.61 -1.51 -4.67
CA SER A 68 -17.21 -0.72 -5.84
C SER A 68 -18.36 -0.01 -6.57
N GLN A 69 -19.61 -0.42 -6.32
CA GLN A 69 -20.78 0.25 -6.88
C GLN A 69 -21.18 1.52 -6.11
N VAL A 70 -20.65 1.71 -4.89
CA VAL A 70 -20.99 2.85 -4.03
C VAL A 70 -19.80 3.79 -3.91
N ASN A 71 -19.95 5.01 -4.41
CA ASN A 71 -18.92 6.04 -4.39
C ASN A 71 -19.22 7.15 -3.37
N TYR A 72 -18.29 8.08 -3.23
CA TYR A 72 -18.49 9.32 -2.49
C TYR A 72 -19.76 10.06 -2.99
N PRO A 73 -20.60 10.63 -2.10
CA PRO A 73 -20.46 10.70 -0.64
C PRO A 73 -21.19 9.58 0.13
N LYS A 74 -21.86 8.65 -0.56
CA LYS A 74 -22.81 7.71 0.08
C LYS A 74 -22.11 6.64 0.92
N LEU A 75 -20.84 6.32 0.61
CA LEU A 75 -20.09 5.28 1.30
C LEU A 75 -19.78 5.60 2.78
N GLY A 76 -19.65 6.87 3.14
CA GLY A 76 -19.32 7.29 4.51
C GLY A 76 -20.32 6.81 5.56
N GLY A 77 -21.62 6.84 5.23
CA GLY A 77 -22.70 6.33 6.10
C GLY A 77 -22.71 4.81 6.28
N LEU A 78 -21.89 4.08 5.52
CA LEU A 78 -21.78 2.62 5.54
C LEU A 78 -20.46 2.13 6.14
N CYS A 79 -19.58 3.01 6.61
CA CYS A 79 -18.29 2.65 7.21
C CYS A 79 -18.40 1.59 8.31
N TRP A 80 -19.41 1.70 9.17
CA TRP A 80 -19.68 0.74 10.26
C TRP A 80 -19.94 -0.69 9.76
N LEU A 81 -20.35 -0.84 8.50
CA LEU A 81 -20.65 -2.12 7.87
C LEU A 81 -19.48 -2.63 7.04
N VAL A 82 -18.92 -1.76 6.18
CA VAL A 82 -17.92 -2.16 5.17
C VAL A 82 -16.53 -2.30 5.77
N ILE A 83 -16.14 -1.46 6.74
CA ILE A 83 -14.80 -1.52 7.33
C ILE A 83 -14.61 -2.84 8.10
N PRO A 84 -15.54 -3.26 8.98
CA PRO A 84 -15.38 -4.54 9.66
C PRO A 84 -15.36 -5.75 8.70
N CYS A 85 -16.08 -5.68 7.57
CA CYS A 85 -16.04 -6.75 6.56
C CYS A 85 -14.69 -6.78 5.83
N ALA A 86 -14.15 -5.63 5.45
CA ALA A 86 -12.83 -5.52 4.84
C ALA A 86 -11.71 -5.97 5.80
N LEU A 87 -11.80 -5.64 7.10
CA LEU A 87 -10.88 -6.15 8.12
C LEU A 87 -10.94 -7.67 8.22
N THR A 88 -12.15 -8.27 8.25
CA THR A 88 -12.31 -9.73 8.27
C THR A 88 -11.70 -10.40 7.03
N ALA A 89 -11.75 -9.76 5.86
CA ALA A 89 -11.07 -10.26 4.66
C ALA A 89 -9.53 -10.19 4.79
N LEU A 90 -8.99 -9.12 5.39
CA LEU A 90 -7.54 -8.97 5.62
C LEU A 90 -6.99 -9.92 6.69
N ASP A 91 -7.80 -10.29 7.67
CA ASP A 91 -7.43 -11.25 8.72
C ASP A 91 -7.48 -12.71 8.25
N HIS A 92 -8.00 -12.96 7.04
CA HIS A 92 -8.15 -14.31 6.50
C HIS A 92 -6.79 -14.91 6.09
N TRP A 93 -6.56 -16.21 6.30
CA TRP A 93 -5.28 -16.87 6.00
C TRP A 93 -4.91 -16.94 4.50
N SER A 94 -5.90 -16.90 3.60
CA SER A 94 -5.71 -17.00 2.14
C SER A 94 -5.24 -15.66 1.52
N PRO A 95 -4.12 -15.66 0.77
CA PRO A 95 -3.64 -14.51 -0.02
C PRO A 95 -4.69 -13.85 -0.91
N ASP A 96 -5.45 -14.64 -1.68
CA ASP A 96 -6.45 -14.11 -2.63
C ASP A 96 -7.56 -13.31 -1.91
N VAL A 97 -7.99 -13.81 -0.74
CA VAL A 97 -9.01 -13.15 0.08
C VAL A 97 -8.46 -11.85 0.66
N LYS A 98 -7.21 -11.87 1.14
CA LYS A 98 -6.51 -10.66 1.61
C LYS A 98 -6.38 -9.62 0.50
N GLU A 99 -6.07 -10.02 -0.73
CA GLU A 99 -5.96 -9.09 -1.86
C GLU A 99 -7.29 -8.37 -2.09
N GLN A 100 -8.41 -9.10 -2.12
CA GLN A 100 -9.73 -8.47 -2.27
C GLN A 100 -10.07 -7.54 -1.09
N GLY A 101 -9.66 -7.90 0.14
CA GLY A 101 -9.75 -7.04 1.32
C GLY A 101 -8.98 -5.72 1.14
N MET A 102 -7.75 -5.78 0.64
CA MET A 102 -6.93 -4.59 0.40
C MET A 102 -7.50 -3.72 -0.72
N ILE A 103 -7.98 -4.31 -1.81
CA ILE A 103 -8.65 -3.57 -2.89
C ILE A 103 -9.91 -2.86 -2.37
N SER A 104 -10.66 -3.52 -1.48
CA SER A 104 -11.83 -2.92 -0.83
C SER A 104 -11.44 -1.73 0.03
N PHE A 105 -10.35 -1.83 0.81
CA PHE A 105 -9.83 -0.70 1.58
C PHE A 105 -9.37 0.47 0.73
N MET A 106 -8.69 0.23 -0.39
CA MET A 106 -8.32 1.29 -1.32
C MET A 106 -9.55 2.04 -1.86
N HIS A 107 -10.64 1.32 -2.15
CA HIS A 107 -11.90 1.95 -2.55
C HIS A 107 -12.51 2.80 -1.44
N ILE A 108 -12.53 2.30 -0.20
CA ILE A 108 -13.01 3.04 0.98
C ILE A 108 -12.18 4.31 1.18
N ALA A 109 -10.85 4.21 1.19
CA ALA A 109 -9.95 5.34 1.37
C ALA A 109 -10.17 6.44 0.32
N LYS A 110 -10.46 6.06 -0.93
CA LYS A 110 -10.74 7.00 -2.04
C LYS A 110 -12.13 7.65 -1.97
N ASN A 111 -13.10 7.03 -1.29
CA ASN A 111 -14.52 7.41 -1.39
C ASN A 111 -15.17 7.84 -0.06
N VAL A 112 -14.42 7.86 1.05
CA VAL A 112 -14.90 8.25 2.38
C VAL A 112 -14.13 9.47 2.89
N LYS A 113 -14.78 10.37 3.64
CA LYS A 113 -14.10 11.53 4.21
C LYS A 113 -13.11 11.10 5.30
N VAL A 114 -12.01 11.82 5.42
CA VAL A 114 -11.00 11.61 6.47
C VAL A 114 -11.63 11.63 7.87
N THR A 115 -12.60 12.50 8.13
CA THR A 115 -13.30 12.60 9.42
C THR A 115 -14.17 11.39 9.75
N GLU A 116 -14.64 10.65 8.75
CA GLU A 116 -15.42 9.42 8.93
C GLU A 116 -14.47 8.23 9.12
N LEU A 117 -13.34 8.22 8.38
CA LEU A 117 -12.30 7.20 8.53
C LEU A 117 -11.53 7.28 9.84
N SER A 118 -11.40 8.48 10.43
CA SER A 118 -10.63 8.67 11.67
C SER A 118 -11.14 7.84 12.85
N LEU A 119 -12.40 7.40 12.82
CA LEU A 119 -12.98 6.51 13.84
C LEU A 119 -12.45 5.07 13.77
N TYR A 120 -11.88 4.68 12.63
CA TYR A 120 -11.40 3.33 12.34
C TYR A 120 -9.89 3.28 12.09
N GLU A 121 -9.22 4.42 12.23
CA GLU A 121 -7.86 4.61 11.75
C GLU A 121 -6.89 3.59 12.35
N ASP A 122 -6.88 3.43 13.67
CA ASP A 122 -5.97 2.51 14.34
C ASP A 122 -6.17 1.06 13.88
N ALA A 123 -7.42 0.61 13.76
CA ALA A 123 -7.74 -0.74 13.31
C ALA A 123 -7.32 -0.98 11.85
N ILE A 124 -7.51 0.02 10.98
CA ILE A 124 -7.09 -0.07 9.58
C ILE A 124 -5.56 -0.10 9.49
N LEU A 125 -4.88 0.79 10.22
CA LEU A 125 -3.42 0.85 10.23
C LEU A 125 -2.81 -0.44 10.80
N ASP A 126 -3.36 -0.98 11.88
CA ASP A 126 -2.94 -2.25 12.48
C ASP A 126 -3.06 -3.40 11.47
N ALA A 127 -4.21 -3.52 10.81
CA ALA A 127 -4.45 -4.57 9.82
C ALA A 127 -3.52 -4.43 8.60
N CYS A 128 -3.29 -3.21 8.11
CA CYS A 128 -2.34 -2.97 7.03
C CYS A 128 -0.91 -3.35 7.46
N CYS A 129 -0.46 -2.92 8.63
CA CYS A 129 0.87 -3.20 9.15
C CYS A 129 1.09 -4.70 9.37
N HIS A 130 0.08 -5.43 9.86
CA HIS A 130 0.14 -6.88 10.03
C HIS A 130 0.28 -7.63 8.70
N ASN A 131 -0.24 -7.07 7.60
CA ASN A 131 -0.20 -7.70 6.27
C ASN A 131 1.05 -7.36 5.45
N ILE A 132 1.83 -6.34 5.84
CA ILE A 132 3.15 -6.01 5.27
C ILE A 132 4.10 -7.23 5.25
N PRO A 133 4.28 -8.01 6.34
CA PRO A 133 5.12 -9.21 6.33
C PRO A 133 4.50 -10.44 5.69
N ALA A 134 3.18 -10.49 5.57
CA ALA A 134 2.44 -11.74 5.42
C ALA A 134 2.53 -12.34 4.01
N ASP A 135 2.73 -11.51 2.98
CA ASP A 135 2.77 -11.94 1.59
C ASP A 135 3.52 -10.95 0.69
N ASP A 136 4.41 -11.46 -0.16
CA ASP A 136 5.18 -10.67 -1.13
C ASP A 136 4.27 -10.06 -2.20
N GLU A 137 3.18 -10.75 -2.56
CA GLU A 137 2.23 -10.31 -3.60
C GLU A 137 1.38 -9.13 -3.14
N LEU A 138 1.10 -9.03 -1.83
CA LEU A 138 0.32 -7.93 -1.26
C LEU A 138 1.12 -6.62 -1.15
N TRP A 139 2.44 -6.66 -1.31
CA TRP A 139 3.30 -5.49 -1.13
C TRP A 139 2.92 -4.33 -2.04
N TYR A 140 2.61 -4.61 -3.31
CA TYR A 140 2.16 -3.59 -4.27
C TYR A 140 0.91 -2.87 -3.74
N ARG A 141 -0.05 -3.63 -3.21
CA ARG A 141 -1.32 -3.13 -2.71
C ARG A 141 -1.17 -2.33 -1.42
N VAL A 142 -0.28 -2.74 -0.52
CA VAL A 142 -0.02 -2.00 0.73
C VAL A 142 0.64 -0.65 0.45
N VAL A 143 1.60 -0.61 -0.48
CA VAL A 143 2.22 0.68 -0.86
C VAL A 143 1.20 1.57 -1.58
N GLU A 144 0.35 1.01 -2.44
CA GLU A 144 -0.74 1.76 -3.10
C GLU A 144 -1.75 2.31 -2.07
N PHE A 145 -2.18 1.51 -1.09
CA PHE A 145 -3.09 1.95 -0.03
C PHE A 145 -2.50 3.06 0.85
N SER A 146 -1.17 3.05 1.04
CA SER A 146 -0.49 4.10 1.79
C SER A 146 -0.70 5.48 1.14
N ILE A 147 -1.06 5.56 -0.14
CA ILE A 147 -1.39 6.79 -0.87
C ILE A 147 -2.78 7.29 -0.44
N GLY A 148 -2.87 7.91 0.73
CA GLY A 148 -4.10 8.56 1.22
C GLY A 148 -4.42 8.40 2.71
N SER A 149 -3.60 7.66 3.46
CA SER A 149 -3.75 7.46 4.92
C SER A 149 -2.52 7.99 5.68
N ARG A 150 -2.54 7.94 7.03
CA ARG A 150 -1.46 8.50 7.87
C ARG A 150 -0.14 7.75 7.66
N TYR A 151 0.71 8.34 6.82
CA TYR A 151 1.91 7.74 6.22
C TYR A 151 3.00 7.30 7.21
N ASP A 152 3.14 7.96 8.37
CA ASP A 152 4.30 7.79 9.27
C ASP A 152 4.46 6.35 9.79
N ARG A 153 3.38 5.77 10.33
CA ARG A 153 3.39 4.42 10.91
C ARG A 153 3.58 3.35 9.84
N VAL A 154 2.83 3.46 8.73
CA VAL A 154 2.91 2.49 7.63
C VAL A 154 4.27 2.56 6.93
N LEU A 155 4.81 3.76 6.72
CA LEU A 155 6.16 3.94 6.17
C LEU A 155 7.22 3.34 7.10
N SER A 156 7.12 3.60 8.41
CA SER A 156 8.05 3.02 9.39
C SER A 156 8.06 1.49 9.36
N GLU A 157 6.88 0.87 9.31
CA GLU A 157 6.78 -0.59 9.21
C GLU A 157 7.33 -1.10 7.88
N MET A 158 6.94 -0.50 6.75
CA MET A 158 7.47 -0.88 5.44
C MET A 158 9.01 -0.82 5.41
N LEU A 159 9.59 0.27 5.91
CA LEU A 159 11.04 0.45 5.98
C LEU A 159 11.70 -0.57 6.91
N GLY A 160 11.09 -0.88 8.06
CA GLY A 160 11.59 -1.91 8.97
C GLY A 160 11.59 -3.30 8.33
N HIS A 161 10.58 -3.63 7.53
CA HIS A 161 10.55 -4.89 6.77
C HIS A 161 11.61 -4.95 5.67
N LEU A 162 11.81 -3.84 4.95
CA LEU A 162 12.87 -3.73 3.94
C LEU A 162 14.27 -3.79 4.55
N GLU A 163 14.49 -3.22 5.74
CA GLU A 163 15.76 -3.30 6.47
C GLU A 163 16.10 -4.75 6.89
N ARG A 164 15.08 -5.55 7.23
CA ARG A 164 15.27 -6.98 7.57
C ARG A 164 15.56 -7.86 6.35
N GLN A 165 15.05 -7.50 5.17
CA GLN A 165 15.20 -8.28 3.93
C GLN A 165 15.59 -7.40 2.73
N PRO A 166 16.73 -6.68 2.79
CA PRO A 166 17.05 -5.66 1.79
C PRO A 166 17.45 -6.24 0.43
N LEU A 167 17.73 -7.54 0.36
CA LEU A 167 18.11 -8.24 -0.87
C LEU A 167 16.92 -8.85 -1.62
N ASN A 168 15.70 -8.81 -1.05
CA ASN A 168 14.50 -9.25 -1.76
C ASN A 168 14.20 -8.25 -2.89
N LYS A 169 14.52 -8.66 -4.12
CA LYS A 169 14.41 -7.82 -5.32
C LYS A 169 12.97 -7.42 -5.63
N GLU A 170 12.01 -8.32 -5.47
CA GLU A 170 10.61 -8.06 -5.80
C GLU A 170 10.04 -6.99 -4.88
N ARG A 171 10.21 -7.15 -3.57
CA ARG A 171 9.77 -6.17 -2.56
C ARG A 171 10.43 -4.81 -2.76
N ARG A 172 11.76 -4.81 -2.97
CA ARG A 172 12.54 -3.58 -3.23
C ARG A 172 12.03 -2.84 -4.46
N VAL A 173 11.88 -3.52 -5.59
CA VAL A 173 11.44 -2.89 -6.84
C VAL A 173 10.00 -2.40 -6.74
N ALA A 174 9.10 -3.19 -6.13
CA ALA A 174 7.71 -2.79 -5.92
C ALA A 174 7.63 -1.53 -5.04
N TRP A 175 8.34 -1.51 -3.91
CA TRP A 175 8.39 -0.35 -3.01
C TRP A 175 8.92 0.90 -3.73
N LEU A 176 10.10 0.80 -4.36
CA LEU A 176 10.73 1.95 -5.02
C LEU A 176 9.87 2.52 -6.16
N THR A 177 9.12 1.66 -6.86
CA THR A 177 8.23 2.07 -7.96
C THR A 177 7.03 2.88 -7.44
N LEU A 178 6.49 2.52 -6.26
CA LEU A 178 5.19 3.03 -5.79
C LEU A 178 5.29 4.06 -4.67
N ILE A 179 6.44 4.20 -4.01
CA ILE A 179 6.55 5.05 -2.81
C ILE A 179 6.52 6.56 -3.09
N GLY A 180 6.64 6.99 -4.36
CA GLY A 180 6.68 8.42 -4.73
C GLY A 180 5.56 9.27 -4.13
N PRO A 181 4.27 8.92 -4.35
CA PRO A 181 3.15 9.70 -3.81
C PRO A 181 3.11 9.75 -2.27
N VAL A 182 3.63 8.72 -1.58
CA VAL A 182 3.79 8.74 -0.12
C VAL A 182 4.83 9.78 0.28
N PHE A 183 5.98 9.84 -0.40
CA PHE A 183 6.98 10.87 -0.16
C PHE A 183 6.42 12.28 -0.39
N ASP A 184 5.74 12.51 -1.51
CA ASP A 184 5.13 13.80 -1.83
C ASP A 184 4.14 14.25 -0.75
N SER A 185 3.39 13.29 -0.18
CA SER A 185 2.42 13.57 0.88
C SER A 185 3.08 13.86 2.23
N MET A 186 4.23 13.24 2.51
CA MET A 186 4.98 13.46 3.77
C MET A 186 5.85 14.71 3.75
N GLY A 187 6.42 15.09 2.61
CA GLY A 187 7.28 16.26 2.49
C GLY A 187 8.41 16.28 3.54
N LEU A 188 8.44 17.32 4.38
CA LEU A 188 9.45 17.48 5.44
C LEU A 188 9.39 16.39 6.52
N PHE A 189 8.27 15.69 6.71
CA PHE A 189 8.19 14.62 7.71
C PHE A 189 9.08 13.41 7.37
N LEU A 190 9.54 13.29 6.12
CA LEU A 190 10.50 12.26 5.72
C LEU A 190 11.79 12.28 6.56
N LEU A 191 12.15 13.44 7.11
CA LEU A 191 13.29 13.62 8.03
C LEU A 191 13.33 12.57 9.15
N ALA A 192 12.17 12.20 9.70
CA ALA A 192 12.06 11.22 10.78
C ALA A 192 12.54 9.81 10.35
N HIS A 193 12.48 9.51 9.05
CA HIS A 193 12.83 8.20 8.51
C HIS A 193 14.19 8.15 7.82
N PHE A 194 14.98 9.23 7.90
CA PHE A 194 16.26 9.33 7.18
C PHE A 194 17.22 8.19 7.48
N ARG A 195 17.29 7.76 8.75
CA ARG A 195 18.15 6.64 9.14
C ARG A 195 17.87 5.39 8.31
N LEU A 196 16.60 5.02 8.20
CA LEU A 196 16.17 3.83 7.47
C LEU A 196 16.25 4.05 5.96
N LEU A 197 15.75 5.18 5.47
CA LEU A 197 15.75 5.53 4.04
C LEU A 197 17.16 5.53 3.46
N PHE A 198 18.08 6.30 4.05
CA PHE A 198 19.44 6.40 3.53
C PHE A 198 20.24 5.11 3.72
N SER A 199 19.99 4.34 4.78
CA SER A 199 20.60 3.01 4.93
C SER A 199 20.25 2.10 3.75
N LEU A 200 18.96 2.01 3.42
CA LEU A 200 18.47 1.22 2.28
C LEU A 200 18.94 1.79 0.94
N PHE A 201 18.89 3.11 0.76
CA PHE A 201 19.36 3.75 -0.47
C PHE A 201 20.84 3.51 -0.73
N PHE A 202 21.71 3.66 0.27
CA PHE A 202 23.14 3.36 0.11
C PHE A 202 23.36 1.91 -0.28
N GLN A 203 22.62 0.98 0.31
CA GLN A 203 22.71 -0.42 -0.06
C GLN A 203 22.25 -0.69 -1.50
N TRP A 204 21.13 -0.08 -1.91
CA TRP A 204 20.49 -0.37 -3.20
C TRP A 204 21.05 0.43 -4.38
N MET A 205 21.75 1.54 -4.13
CA MET A 205 22.50 2.27 -5.16
C MET A 205 23.57 1.40 -5.84
N HIS A 206 24.07 0.38 -5.14
CA HIS A 206 25.07 -0.56 -5.65
C HIS A 206 24.48 -1.94 -5.96
N ALA A 207 23.15 -2.03 -6.16
CA ALA A 207 22.51 -3.27 -6.59
C ALA A 207 23.03 -3.77 -7.95
N ASP A 208 22.94 -5.07 -8.17
CA ASP A 208 23.40 -5.75 -9.38
C ASP A 208 22.57 -5.38 -10.63
N ASP A 209 21.30 -4.99 -10.46
CA ASP A 209 20.41 -4.62 -11.56
C ASP A 209 20.23 -3.11 -11.75
N ASP A 210 20.29 -2.67 -13.01
CA ASP A 210 20.17 -1.24 -13.37
C ASP A 210 18.83 -0.62 -12.96
N ARG A 211 17.75 -1.41 -12.96
CA ARG A 211 16.40 -0.94 -12.63
C ARG A 211 16.33 -0.46 -11.18
N THR A 212 16.85 -1.24 -10.25
CA THR A 212 16.93 -0.85 -8.83
C THR A 212 17.71 0.45 -8.69
N VAL A 213 18.91 0.53 -9.28
CA VAL A 213 19.78 1.70 -9.14
C VAL A 213 19.10 2.97 -9.65
N LEU A 214 18.45 2.92 -10.82
CA LEU A 214 17.70 4.07 -11.36
C LEU A 214 16.56 4.48 -10.44
N LEU A 215 15.75 3.53 -9.98
CA LEU A 215 14.64 3.83 -9.09
C LEU A 215 15.12 4.45 -7.76
N VAL A 216 16.24 3.98 -7.21
CA VAL A 216 16.84 4.54 -5.99
C VAL A 216 17.28 5.98 -6.22
N LEU A 217 17.95 6.26 -7.34
CA LEU A 217 18.38 7.63 -7.68
C LEU A 217 17.17 8.57 -7.82
N GLU A 218 16.09 8.14 -8.48
CA GLU A 218 14.84 8.91 -8.54
C GLU A 218 14.25 9.18 -7.16
N ARG A 219 14.24 8.17 -6.28
CA ARG A 219 13.73 8.31 -4.91
C ARG A 219 14.61 9.22 -4.06
N ILE A 220 15.93 9.13 -4.15
CA ILE A 220 16.87 10.05 -3.48
C ILE A 220 16.64 11.49 -3.94
N HIS A 221 16.55 11.70 -5.26
CA HIS A 221 16.27 13.02 -5.83
C HIS A 221 14.97 13.60 -5.26
N THR A 222 13.90 12.79 -5.20
CA THR A 222 12.61 13.17 -4.61
C THR A 222 12.74 13.55 -3.13
N VAL A 223 13.39 12.70 -2.32
CA VAL A 223 13.58 12.96 -0.88
C VAL A 223 14.37 14.25 -0.65
N ILE A 224 15.45 14.47 -1.39
CA ILE A 224 16.27 15.70 -1.27
C ILE A 224 15.47 16.94 -1.65
N LYS A 225 14.73 16.86 -2.77
CA LYS A 225 13.89 17.97 -3.25
C LYS A 225 12.82 18.34 -2.22
N LEU A 226 12.17 17.35 -1.60
CA LEU A 226 11.08 17.55 -0.64
C LEU A 226 11.57 18.03 0.74
N THR A 227 12.77 17.63 1.15
CA THR A 227 13.28 17.93 2.50
C THR A 227 14.25 19.11 2.57
N TRP A 228 14.84 19.51 1.44
CA TRP A 228 15.77 20.64 1.31
C TRP A 228 16.91 20.66 2.35
N ILE A 229 17.51 19.51 2.69
CA ILE A 229 18.57 19.50 3.70
C ILE A 229 19.94 19.78 3.11
N ARG A 230 20.40 21.02 3.28
CA ARG A 230 21.75 21.45 2.89
C ARG A 230 22.86 20.88 3.77
N LYS A 231 22.55 20.43 5.00
CA LYS A 231 23.52 19.88 5.97
C LYS A 231 22.94 18.73 6.76
N SER A 232 22.76 17.59 6.08
CA SER A 232 22.39 16.33 6.72
C SER A 232 23.66 15.60 7.15
N PRO A 233 23.66 14.81 8.25
CA PRO A 233 24.76 13.88 8.53
C PRO A 233 24.99 12.89 7.37
N TYR A 234 24.00 12.70 6.49
CA TYR A 234 24.09 11.84 5.31
C TYR A 234 24.67 12.52 4.07
N THR A 235 24.80 13.85 4.04
CA THR A 235 25.21 14.59 2.82
C THR A 235 26.60 14.20 2.34
N SER A 236 27.61 14.17 3.22
CA SER A 236 28.98 13.80 2.84
C SER A 236 29.01 12.39 2.26
N ARG A 237 28.44 11.43 2.99
CA ARG A 237 28.38 10.04 2.54
C ARG A 237 27.64 9.91 1.21
N LEU A 238 26.53 10.61 1.04
CA LEU A 238 25.79 10.58 -0.23
C LEU A 238 26.64 11.07 -1.40
N VAL A 239 27.41 12.14 -1.24
CA VAL A 239 28.32 12.61 -2.29
C VAL A 239 29.36 11.54 -2.61
N ASP A 240 29.96 10.91 -1.61
CA ASP A 240 30.97 9.86 -1.80
C ASP A 240 30.39 8.65 -2.56
N GLU A 241 29.21 8.17 -2.16
CA GLU A 241 28.51 7.04 -2.78
C GLU A 241 28.07 7.36 -4.23
N LEU A 242 27.58 8.58 -4.49
CA LEU A 242 27.24 9.04 -5.84
C LEU A 242 28.47 9.11 -6.76
N VAL A 243 29.61 9.57 -6.26
CA VAL A 243 30.88 9.59 -7.02
C VAL A 243 31.36 8.17 -7.31
N LEU A 244 31.23 7.26 -6.34
CA LEU A 244 31.55 5.85 -6.54
C LEU A 244 30.64 5.24 -7.61
N LEU A 245 29.32 5.42 -7.49
CA LEU A 245 28.35 4.92 -8.47
C LEU A 245 28.58 5.52 -9.86
N TYR A 246 28.98 6.79 -9.96
CA TYR A 246 29.32 7.41 -11.25
C TYR A 246 30.47 6.67 -11.94
N LYS A 247 31.49 6.25 -11.20
CA LYS A 247 32.60 5.44 -11.73
C LYS A 247 32.12 4.05 -12.13
N GLU A 248 31.37 3.38 -11.25
CA GLU A 248 30.82 2.03 -11.49
C GLU A 248 29.85 1.99 -12.68
N SER A 249 29.13 3.08 -12.94
CA SER A 249 28.17 3.19 -14.05
C SER A 249 28.83 2.96 -15.42
N ALA A 250 30.16 3.10 -15.55
CA ALA A 250 30.86 2.93 -16.81
C ALA A 250 30.64 1.55 -17.46
N THR A 251 30.38 0.51 -16.65
CA THR A 251 30.14 -0.87 -17.11
C THR A 251 28.66 -1.22 -17.22
N ARG A 252 27.76 -0.31 -16.82
CA ARG A 252 26.30 -0.53 -16.80
C ARG A 252 25.67 -0.25 -18.16
N LYS A 253 24.56 -0.94 -18.46
CA LYS A 253 23.80 -0.70 -19.70
C LYS A 253 23.13 0.66 -19.68
N SER A 254 22.62 1.06 -18.52
CA SER A 254 21.87 2.31 -18.33
C SER A 254 22.74 3.49 -17.89
N ARG A 255 24.04 3.46 -18.24
CA ARG A 255 25.07 4.39 -17.75
C ARG A 255 24.69 5.87 -17.90
N GLU A 256 24.11 6.25 -19.04
CA GLU A 256 23.80 7.65 -19.34
C GLU A 256 22.67 8.16 -18.45
N MET A 257 21.61 7.37 -18.29
CA MET A 257 20.51 7.67 -17.39
C MET A 257 20.97 7.77 -15.94
N MET A 258 21.80 6.82 -15.47
CA MET A 258 22.36 6.87 -14.12
C MET A 258 23.19 8.12 -13.88
N ARG A 259 24.10 8.45 -14.80
CA ARG A 259 24.95 9.64 -14.70
C ARG A 259 24.15 10.93 -14.70
N ASN A 260 23.10 11.03 -15.52
CA ASN A 260 22.22 12.20 -15.53
C ASN A 260 21.56 12.40 -14.17
N HIS A 261 20.95 11.35 -13.58
CA HIS A 261 20.35 11.43 -12.25
C HIS A 261 21.37 11.79 -11.16
N ILE A 262 22.58 11.21 -11.21
CA ILE A 262 23.65 11.53 -10.26
C ILE A 262 23.99 13.02 -10.33
N MET A 263 24.17 13.56 -11.55
CA MET A 263 24.50 14.97 -11.72
C MET A 263 23.36 15.89 -11.26
N GLU A 264 22.10 15.53 -11.51
CA GLU A 264 20.93 16.25 -11.01
C GLU A 264 20.91 16.31 -9.48
N ILE A 265 21.16 15.19 -8.81
CA ILE A 265 21.23 15.13 -7.35
C ILE A 265 22.39 15.99 -6.82
N LEU A 266 23.58 15.89 -7.43
CA LEU A 266 24.73 16.71 -7.02
C LEU A 266 24.46 18.21 -7.19
N MET A 267 23.80 18.61 -8.28
CA MET A 267 23.37 20.00 -8.49
C MET A 267 22.36 20.47 -7.43
N LEU A 268 21.44 19.59 -6.99
CA LEU A 268 20.50 19.91 -5.91
C LEU A 268 21.23 20.12 -4.57
N LEU A 269 22.23 19.30 -4.26
CA LEU A 269 23.00 19.39 -3.02
C LEU A 269 23.90 20.64 -2.94
N GLN A 270 24.25 21.24 -4.08
CA GLN A 270 25.05 22.47 -4.15
C GLN A 270 24.24 23.77 -3.95
N LYS A 271 22.91 23.73 -4.12
CA LYS A 271 22.03 24.91 -4.09
C LYS A 271 21.61 25.36 -2.69
#